data_AF-A0A455T3T2-F1
#
_entry.id   AF-A0A455T3T2-F1
#
_cell.length_a   1.000
_cell.length_b   1.000
_cell.length_c   1.000
_cell.angle_alpha   90.00
_cell.angle_beta   90.00
_cell.angle_gamma   90.00
#
_symmetry.space_group_name_H-M   'P 1'
#
loop_
_entity.id
_entity.type
_entity.pdbx_description
1 polymer ?
#
loop_
_entity_poly.entity_id
_entity_poly.type
_entity_poly.pdbx_seq_one_letter_code
_entity_poly.pdbx_strand_id
1 'polypeptide(L)'
;MTEMDSVGLSLVEAAELERFAASVMEAVGLPWADARTVAWALVTANLEGIDTHGVSRLALYARRVRAGLAAARPRLRWSHPAPAVALLDADNALGPVAAVAAIDEAVRLAHGQGVGMVAVAHTNHAAALSAYVERATEADCLALMVCNTPPAMPPWGGRRAFLGTNPLAFAAPGAGPGEPPVVVDMATTVVARGNIIMAAREGRAIPEGWAVDAEGRPTTDAQAALAGAVLPMAGPKGYALALMIEILSAIVSGSSWGPRLRSPYQDWTGPTDAGLWCLALSLPALMPLEVYRQRLGALLEALRQEPAAPGEEIRIPGARRAAMRARRLSEGIPLDPATRAELEALGAELGVRPLVWKAP
;
A
#
# COMPACT_ATOMS: atom_id res chain seq x y z
N MET A 1 4.49 1.18 -20.73
CA MET A 1 5.22 2.43 -20.99
C MET A 1 5.56 2.42 -22.45
N THR A 2 4.85 3.19 -23.24
CA THR A 2 5.24 3.56 -24.60
C THR A 2 6.34 4.61 -24.53
N GLU A 3 7.21 4.68 -25.55
CA GLU A 3 8.43 5.51 -25.60
C GLU A 3 8.23 7.02 -25.32
N MET A 4 6.99 7.52 -25.35
CA MET A 4 6.64 8.93 -25.10
C MET A 4 6.65 9.37 -23.62
N ASP A 5 6.76 8.46 -22.64
CA ASP A 5 6.74 8.81 -21.20
C ASP A 5 8.14 9.17 -20.63
N SER A 6 9.18 9.22 -21.46
CA SER A 6 10.58 9.36 -21.03
C SER A 6 11.11 10.80 -20.94
N VAL A 7 10.32 11.80 -21.37
CA VAL A 7 10.78 13.20 -21.40
C VAL A 7 10.73 13.79 -19.98
N GLY A 8 11.91 13.98 -19.37
CA GLY A 8 12.08 14.74 -18.13
C GLY A 8 12.13 13.91 -16.83
N LEU A 9 12.16 12.58 -16.92
CA LEU A 9 12.35 11.74 -15.73
C LEU A 9 13.78 11.87 -15.20
N SER A 10 13.92 11.99 -13.88
CA SER A 10 15.21 11.96 -13.19
C SER A 10 15.39 10.63 -12.48
N LEU A 11 16.54 9.99 -12.64
CA LEU A 11 16.85 8.70 -12.01
C LEU A 11 17.60 8.90 -10.71
N VAL A 12 17.26 8.12 -9.69
CA VAL A 12 17.92 8.10 -8.38
C VAL A 12 18.15 6.67 -7.90
N GLU A 13 19.31 6.41 -7.31
CA GLU A 13 19.60 5.11 -6.70
C GLU A 13 18.67 4.84 -5.50
N ALA A 14 18.19 3.60 -5.35
CA ALA A 14 17.26 3.24 -4.29
C ALA A 14 17.81 3.54 -2.89
N ALA A 15 19.08 3.22 -2.65
CA ALA A 15 19.75 3.49 -1.38
C ALA A 15 19.87 4.99 -1.07
N GLU A 16 20.10 5.82 -2.09
CA GLU A 16 20.19 7.27 -1.95
C GLU A 16 18.81 7.87 -1.66
N LEU A 17 17.77 7.38 -2.34
CA LEU A 17 16.39 7.79 -2.11
C LEU A 17 15.91 7.40 -0.70
N GLU A 18 16.24 6.19 -0.23
CA GLU A 18 15.91 5.72 1.11
C GLU A 18 16.60 6.56 2.18
N ARG A 19 17.89 6.82 2.02
CA ARG A 19 18.66 7.71 2.92
C ARG A 19 18.02 9.09 3.00
N PHE A 20 17.69 9.70 1.86
CA PHE A 20 17.07 11.02 1.82
C PHE A 20 15.70 11.02 2.53
N ALA A 21 14.85 10.05 2.20
CA ALA A 21 13.54 9.93 2.81
C ALA A 21 13.62 9.72 4.34
N ALA A 22 14.55 8.89 4.81
CA ALA A 22 14.78 8.70 6.24
C ALA A 22 15.26 9.99 6.92
N SER A 23 16.19 10.72 6.28
CA SER A 23 16.70 12.00 6.81
C SER A 23 15.60 13.06 6.92
N VAL A 24 14.69 13.13 5.95
CA VAL A 24 13.51 14.00 5.99
C VAL A 24 12.60 13.65 7.17
N MET A 25 12.33 12.36 7.37
CA MET A 25 11.45 11.92 8.45
C MET A 25 12.09 12.12 9.83
N GLU A 26 13.40 11.92 9.97
CA GLU A 26 14.15 12.26 11.18
C GLU A 26 14.13 13.76 11.47
N ALA A 27 14.31 14.60 10.44
CA ALA A 27 14.27 16.06 10.59
C ALA A 27 12.92 16.60 11.10
N VAL A 28 11.81 15.88 10.84
CA VAL A 28 10.49 16.20 11.42
C VAL A 28 10.22 15.54 12.78
N GLY A 29 11.22 14.87 13.37
CA GLY A 29 11.22 14.45 14.77
C GLY A 29 11.04 12.96 15.01
N LEU A 30 10.96 12.12 13.97
CA LEU A 30 10.90 10.67 14.12
C LEU A 30 12.21 10.12 14.70
N PRO A 31 12.15 9.09 15.56
CA PRO A 31 13.33 8.28 15.86
C PRO A 31 13.90 7.69 14.56
N TRP A 32 15.22 7.60 14.48
CA TRP A 32 15.92 7.09 13.29
C TRP A 32 15.40 5.73 12.80
N ALA A 33 15.07 4.82 13.71
CA ALA A 33 14.51 3.51 13.37
C ALA A 33 13.16 3.63 12.62
N ASP A 34 12.24 4.46 13.14
CA ASP A 34 10.93 4.70 12.53
C ASP A 34 11.06 5.45 11.19
N ALA A 35 11.98 6.42 11.13
CA ALA A 35 12.28 7.16 9.92
C ALA A 35 12.77 6.24 8.79
N ARG A 36 13.63 5.27 9.11
CA ARG A 36 14.08 4.23 8.17
C ARG A 36 12.94 3.30 7.75
N THR A 37 12.06 2.90 8.67
CA THR A 37 10.90 2.08 8.32
C THR A 37 9.96 2.79 7.34
N VAL A 38 9.71 4.09 7.55
CA VAL A 38 8.92 4.90 6.61
C VAL A 38 9.62 4.98 5.25
N ALA A 39 10.91 5.31 5.22
CA ALA A 39 11.68 5.40 4.00
C ALA A 39 11.69 4.09 3.20
N TRP A 40 11.95 2.97 3.88
CA TRP A 40 11.90 1.63 3.30
C TRP A 40 10.56 1.34 2.64
N ALA A 41 9.44 1.61 3.31
CA ALA A 41 8.12 1.32 2.74
C ALA A 41 7.82 2.16 1.49
N LEU A 42 8.17 3.44 1.51
CA LEU A 42 7.96 4.34 0.36
C LEU A 42 8.87 3.96 -0.82
N VAL A 43 10.16 3.69 -0.57
CA VAL A 43 11.09 3.30 -1.63
C VAL A 43 10.78 1.91 -2.18
N THR A 44 10.33 0.98 -1.34
CA THR A 44 9.86 -0.34 -1.79
C THR A 44 8.67 -0.21 -2.74
N ALA A 45 7.70 0.65 -2.41
CA ALA A 45 6.58 0.94 -3.32
C ALA A 45 7.06 1.52 -4.66
N ASN A 46 8.05 2.41 -4.66
CA ASN A 46 8.66 2.88 -5.91
C ASN A 46 9.39 1.75 -6.65
N LEU A 47 10.18 0.91 -5.98
CA LEU A 47 10.86 -0.21 -6.65
C LEU A 47 9.86 -1.14 -7.36
N GLU A 48 8.69 -1.37 -6.78
CA GLU A 48 7.63 -2.19 -7.38
C GLU A 48 6.80 -1.47 -8.46
N GLY A 49 7.06 -0.18 -8.71
CA GLY A 49 6.32 0.64 -9.69
C GLY A 49 4.97 1.16 -9.19
N ILE A 50 4.77 1.25 -7.88
CA ILE A 50 3.58 1.81 -7.23
C ILE A 50 3.86 3.27 -6.84
N ASP A 51 4.19 4.10 -7.82
CA ASP A 51 4.72 5.45 -7.58
C ASP A 51 3.73 6.36 -6.81
N THR A 52 2.43 6.06 -6.89
CA THR A 52 1.36 6.74 -6.13
C THR A 52 1.38 6.47 -4.63
N HIS A 53 2.15 5.50 -4.16
CA HIS A 53 2.30 5.15 -2.74
C HIS A 53 3.76 5.17 -2.29
N GLY A 54 4.68 5.59 -3.15
CA GLY A 54 6.09 5.76 -2.83
C GLY A 54 6.43 7.16 -2.30
N VAL A 55 7.63 7.65 -2.63
CA VAL A 55 8.16 8.93 -2.10
C VAL A 55 7.32 10.16 -2.42
N SER A 56 6.37 10.07 -3.35
CA SER A 56 5.32 11.08 -3.56
C SER A 56 4.44 11.32 -2.32
N ARG A 57 4.52 10.45 -1.29
CA ARG A 57 3.86 10.62 0.01
C ARG A 57 4.74 11.25 1.08
N LEU A 58 6.04 11.40 0.84
CA LEU A 58 7.00 11.87 1.85
C LEU A 58 6.65 13.26 2.38
N ALA A 59 6.36 14.21 1.48
CA ALA A 59 5.98 15.57 1.87
C ALA A 59 4.69 15.60 2.71
N LEU A 60 3.70 14.79 2.33
CA LEU A 60 2.47 14.65 3.10
C LEU A 60 2.75 14.13 4.51
N TYR A 61 3.54 13.07 4.64
CA TYR A 61 3.87 12.48 5.93
C TYR A 61 4.64 13.46 6.82
N ALA A 62 5.65 14.13 6.26
CA ALA A 62 6.43 15.14 6.96
C ALA A 62 5.54 16.29 7.49
N ARG A 63 4.62 16.80 6.67
CA ARG A 63 3.66 17.85 7.06
C ARG A 63 2.69 17.36 8.14
N ARG A 64 2.16 16.14 8.03
CA ARG A 64 1.23 15.56 9.03
C ARG A 64 1.92 15.40 10.39
N VAL A 65 3.19 14.99 10.41
CA VAL A 65 3.99 14.89 11.65
C VAL A 65 4.21 16.28 12.26
N ARG A 66 4.66 17.27 11.47
CA ARG A 66 4.87 18.64 11.95
C ARG A 66 3.59 19.30 12.48
N ALA A 67 2.44 18.96 11.91
CA ALA A 67 1.13 19.42 12.36
C ALA A 67 0.60 18.67 13.61
N GLY A 68 1.33 17.68 14.13
CA GLY A 68 0.87 16.84 15.24
C GLY A 68 -0.27 15.89 14.90
N LEU A 69 -0.56 15.72 13.61
CA LEU A 69 -1.67 14.88 13.12
C LEU A 69 -1.24 13.42 12.89
N ALA A 70 0.07 13.17 12.89
CA ALA A 70 0.69 11.86 13.07
C ALA A 70 1.73 11.99 14.19
N ALA A 71 1.85 10.98 15.05
CA ALA A 71 2.78 10.99 16.16
C ALA A 71 4.23 10.88 15.65
N ALA A 72 5.08 11.83 16.02
CA ALA A 72 6.51 11.76 15.74
C ALA A 72 7.21 10.63 16.53
N ARG A 73 6.73 10.34 17.74
CA ARG A 73 7.30 9.36 18.67
C ARG A 73 6.19 8.51 19.28
N PRO A 74 5.53 7.64 18.48
CA PRO A 74 4.41 6.85 18.94
C PRO A 74 4.84 5.86 20.02
N ARG A 75 3.98 5.61 21.01
CA ARG A 75 4.14 4.55 22.01
C ARG A 75 3.24 3.38 21.66
N LEU A 76 3.77 2.45 20.86
CA LEU A 76 3.08 1.23 20.48
C LEU A 76 2.68 0.41 21.71
N ARG A 77 1.37 0.16 21.89
CA ARG A 77 0.83 -0.61 23.03
C ARG A 77 0.26 -1.93 22.54
N TRP A 78 0.79 -3.01 23.08
CA TRP A 78 0.44 -4.37 22.70
C TRP A 78 -0.45 -5.04 23.74
N SER A 79 -1.39 -5.86 23.28
CA SER A 79 -2.19 -6.79 24.09
C SER A 79 -2.25 -8.14 23.38
N HIS A 80 -2.10 -9.23 24.14
CA HIS A 80 -2.10 -10.61 23.63
C HIS A 80 -3.23 -11.42 24.25
N PRO A 81 -4.48 -11.25 23.78
CA PRO A 81 -5.64 -11.90 24.39
C PRO A 81 -5.70 -13.42 24.18
N ALA A 82 -4.95 -13.96 23.22
CA ALA A 82 -4.83 -15.40 22.97
C ALA A 82 -3.45 -15.73 22.35
N PRO A 83 -2.99 -17.00 22.36
CA PRO A 83 -1.63 -17.36 21.94
C PRO A 83 -1.25 -16.92 20.52
N ALA A 84 -2.20 -16.92 19.58
CA ALA A 84 -2.00 -16.56 18.18
C ALA A 84 -2.57 -15.17 17.81
N VAL A 85 -2.99 -14.38 18.78
CA VAL A 85 -3.74 -13.12 18.57
C VAL A 85 -3.06 -11.99 19.33
N ALA A 86 -2.73 -10.92 18.62
CA ALA A 86 -2.30 -9.66 19.23
C ALA A 86 -3.17 -8.48 18.75
N LEU A 87 -3.28 -7.48 19.61
CA LEU A 87 -3.91 -6.19 19.34
C LEU A 87 -2.84 -5.12 19.55
N LEU A 88 -2.73 -4.20 18.59
CA LEU A 88 -1.81 -3.07 18.63
C LEU A 88 -2.62 -1.78 18.62
N ASP A 89 -2.48 -0.97 19.67
CA ASP A 89 -2.79 0.46 19.58
C ASP A 89 -1.53 1.19 19.12
N ALA A 90 -1.59 1.74 17.90
CA ALA A 90 -0.44 2.34 17.23
C ALA A 90 -0.14 3.78 17.69
N ASP A 91 -0.94 4.35 18.60
CA ASP A 91 -0.69 5.67 19.19
C ASP A 91 -0.51 6.77 18.13
N ASN A 92 -1.34 6.76 17.10
CA ASN A 92 -1.29 7.66 15.95
C ASN A 92 0.04 7.60 15.16
N ALA A 93 0.74 6.46 15.17
CA ALA A 93 1.93 6.26 14.35
C ALA A 93 1.67 6.46 12.86
N LEU A 94 2.73 6.76 12.11
CA LEU A 94 2.68 6.63 10.65
C LEU A 94 2.43 5.18 10.26
N GLY A 95 1.62 4.99 9.22
CA GLY A 95 1.17 3.66 8.79
C GLY A 95 2.30 2.66 8.55
N PRO A 96 3.43 3.01 7.90
CA PRO A 96 4.56 2.10 7.75
C PRO A 96 5.14 1.56 9.07
N VAL A 97 5.22 2.40 10.10
CA VAL A 97 5.74 2.01 11.43
C VAL A 97 4.80 0.98 12.05
N ALA A 98 3.49 1.25 12.03
CA ALA A 98 2.49 0.36 12.58
C ALA A 98 2.38 -0.96 11.78
N ALA A 99 2.44 -0.88 10.44
CA ALA A 99 2.29 -2.03 9.56
C ALA A 99 3.47 -3.00 9.66
N VAL A 100 4.70 -2.49 9.73
CA VAL A 100 5.90 -3.32 9.96
C VAL A 100 5.83 -3.98 11.34
N ALA A 101 5.52 -3.22 12.38
CA ALA A 101 5.40 -3.78 13.73
C ALA A 101 4.33 -4.89 13.79
N ALA A 102 3.19 -4.70 13.11
CA ALA A 102 2.11 -5.66 13.05
C ALA A 102 2.48 -6.94 12.28
N ILE A 103 3.08 -6.83 11.09
CA ILE A 103 3.41 -8.02 10.31
C ILE A 103 4.55 -8.83 10.94
N ASP A 104 5.55 -8.17 11.53
CA ASP A 104 6.64 -8.85 12.23
C ASP A 104 6.10 -9.63 13.44
N GLU A 105 5.16 -9.04 14.19
CA GLU A 105 4.52 -9.73 15.30
C GLU A 105 3.64 -10.89 14.82
N ALA A 106 2.89 -10.71 13.73
CA ALA A 106 2.12 -11.80 13.13
C ALA A 106 3.01 -12.99 12.73
N VAL A 107 4.15 -12.73 12.09
CA VAL A 107 5.15 -13.75 11.73
C VAL A 107 5.70 -14.44 12.98
N ARG A 108 6.09 -13.66 14.01
CA ARG A 108 6.60 -14.21 15.27
C ARG A 108 5.59 -15.15 15.93
N LEU A 109 4.31 -14.76 15.96
CA LEU A 109 3.22 -15.59 16.47
C LEU A 109 3.00 -16.84 15.60
N ALA A 110 3.03 -16.69 14.27
CA ALA A 110 2.85 -17.80 13.33
C ALA A 110 3.93 -18.87 13.45
N HIS A 111 5.19 -18.50 13.70
CA HIS A 111 6.25 -19.48 13.96
C HIS A 111 6.02 -20.26 15.26
N GLY A 112 5.45 -19.62 16.29
CA GLY A 112 5.15 -20.28 17.56
C GLY A 112 3.86 -21.11 17.56
N GLN A 113 2.85 -20.71 16.78
CA GLN A 113 1.48 -21.24 16.88
C GLN A 113 0.92 -21.79 15.55
N GLY A 114 1.70 -21.77 14.48
CA GLY A 114 1.26 -22.06 13.11
C GLY A 114 0.54 -20.89 12.43
N VAL A 115 -0.12 -20.02 13.21
CA VAL A 115 -0.83 -18.82 12.74
C VAL A 115 -0.57 -17.65 13.68
N GLY A 116 -0.54 -16.43 13.15
CA GLY A 116 -0.50 -15.20 13.91
C GLY A 116 -1.43 -14.16 13.31
N MET A 117 -2.25 -13.52 14.14
CA MET A 117 -3.18 -12.49 13.73
C MET A 117 -2.92 -11.21 14.53
N VAL A 118 -2.89 -10.06 13.86
CA VAL A 118 -2.76 -8.76 14.51
C VAL A 118 -3.83 -7.79 13.99
N ALA A 119 -4.57 -7.17 14.90
CA ALA A 119 -5.43 -6.03 14.60
C ALA A 119 -4.76 -4.75 15.11
N VAL A 120 -4.74 -3.71 14.29
CA VAL A 120 -4.03 -2.46 14.56
C VAL A 120 -5.01 -1.30 14.59
N ALA A 121 -5.03 -0.56 15.70
CA ALA A 121 -5.86 0.60 15.93
C ALA A 121 -5.08 1.91 15.86
N HIS A 122 -5.77 3.01 15.56
CA HIS A 122 -5.26 4.38 15.66
C HIS A 122 -3.97 4.62 14.87
N THR A 123 -3.91 4.19 13.60
CA THR A 123 -2.78 4.46 12.70
C THR A 123 -3.11 5.49 11.61
N ASN A 124 -2.15 5.73 10.72
CA ASN A 124 -2.28 6.60 9.55
C ASN A 124 -2.14 5.79 8.24
N HIS A 125 -2.12 6.50 7.11
CA HIS A 125 -1.93 5.92 5.78
C HIS A 125 -0.69 5.01 5.71
N ALA A 126 -0.89 3.77 5.27
CA ALA A 126 0.11 2.69 5.31
C ALA A 126 0.86 2.47 3.99
N ALA A 127 0.87 3.43 3.05
CA ALA A 127 1.52 3.23 1.74
C ALA A 127 1.01 1.96 1.02
N ALA A 128 1.88 1.21 0.33
CA ALA A 128 1.52 -0.02 -0.36
C ALA A 128 1.54 -1.21 0.60
N LEU A 129 0.44 -1.97 0.67
CA LEU A 129 0.35 -3.13 1.56
C LEU A 129 1.26 -4.29 1.11
N SER A 130 1.58 -4.37 -0.19
CA SER A 130 2.46 -5.38 -0.76
C SER A 130 3.81 -5.47 -0.03
N ALA A 131 4.41 -4.32 0.31
CA ALA A 131 5.71 -4.26 0.96
C ALA A 131 5.73 -5.05 2.29
N TYR A 132 4.63 -5.00 3.05
CA TYR A 132 4.55 -5.68 4.35
C TYR A 132 4.26 -7.16 4.21
N VAL A 133 3.32 -7.55 3.35
CA VAL A 133 3.02 -8.99 3.16
C VAL A 133 4.20 -9.71 2.50
N GLU A 134 4.93 -9.05 1.60
CA GLU A 134 6.12 -9.63 0.97
C GLU A 134 7.24 -9.87 2.00
N ARG A 135 7.44 -8.94 2.94
CA ARG A 135 8.39 -9.11 4.07
C ARG A 135 8.12 -10.38 4.87
N ALA A 136 6.86 -10.78 5.06
CA ALA A 136 6.54 -12.04 5.75
C ALA A 136 6.99 -13.28 4.99
N THR A 137 7.09 -13.21 3.65
CA THR A 137 7.51 -14.33 2.83
C THR A 137 8.98 -14.69 3.01
N GLU A 138 9.82 -13.72 3.42
CA GLU A 138 11.22 -13.93 3.78
C GLU A 138 11.38 -14.83 5.01
N ALA A 139 10.32 -14.94 5.83
CA ALA A 139 10.26 -15.77 7.02
C ALA A 139 9.42 -17.06 6.80
N ASP A 140 9.33 -17.55 5.56
CA ASP A 140 8.56 -18.74 5.16
C ASP A 140 7.08 -18.68 5.62
N CYS A 141 6.49 -17.49 5.64
CA CYS A 141 5.08 -17.30 5.97
C CYS A 141 4.26 -16.86 4.75
N LEU A 142 3.04 -17.41 4.65
CA LEU A 142 1.97 -16.78 3.88
C LEU A 142 1.48 -15.56 4.67
N ALA A 143 1.10 -14.48 4.01
CA ALA A 143 0.58 -13.30 4.70
C ALA A 143 -0.62 -12.68 3.98
N LEU A 144 -1.54 -12.14 4.78
CA LEU A 144 -2.69 -11.35 4.36
C LEU A 144 -2.70 -10.06 5.19
N MET A 145 -2.85 -8.91 4.53
CA MET A 145 -3.03 -7.62 5.20
C MET A 145 -4.13 -6.83 4.52
N VAL A 146 -4.96 -6.16 5.33
CA VAL A 146 -6.05 -5.30 4.86
C VAL A 146 -6.07 -4.00 5.66
N CYS A 147 -6.60 -2.93 5.07
CA CYS A 147 -6.81 -1.66 5.76
C CYS A 147 -8.06 -0.95 5.27
N ASN A 148 -8.63 -0.07 6.09
CA ASN A 148 -9.67 0.85 5.64
C ASN A 148 -9.05 2.16 5.13
N THR A 149 -9.77 2.84 4.26
CA THR A 149 -9.35 4.14 3.71
C THR A 149 -10.50 5.15 3.72
N PRO A 150 -10.23 6.46 3.55
CA PRO A 150 -11.28 7.47 3.59
C PRO A 150 -12.34 7.21 2.51
N PRO A 151 -13.59 7.67 2.72
CA PRO A 151 -14.71 7.40 1.81
C PRO A 151 -14.38 7.66 0.34
N ALA A 152 -14.55 6.64 -0.49
CA ALA A 152 -14.29 6.71 -1.93
C ALA A 152 -15.36 6.01 -2.77
N MET A 153 -16.00 4.96 -2.24
CA MET A 153 -17.02 4.18 -2.95
C MET A 153 -18.37 4.19 -2.21
N PRO A 154 -19.50 4.16 -2.93
CA PRO A 154 -20.79 4.03 -2.29
C PRO A 154 -21.05 2.57 -1.87
N PRO A 155 -21.92 2.33 -0.87
CA PRO A 155 -22.51 1.01 -0.70
C PRO A 155 -23.21 0.61 -2.00
N TRP A 156 -23.23 -0.68 -2.36
CA TRP A 156 -23.88 -1.08 -3.60
C TRP A 156 -25.36 -0.69 -3.62
N GLY A 157 -25.79 0.01 -4.68
CA GLY A 157 -27.13 0.64 -4.78
C GLY A 157 -27.25 2.02 -4.15
N GLY A 158 -26.21 2.50 -3.46
CA GLY A 158 -26.09 3.87 -2.96
C GLY A 158 -25.41 4.82 -3.96
N ARG A 159 -25.42 6.11 -3.64
CA ARG A 159 -24.83 7.17 -4.49
C ARG A 159 -23.71 7.98 -3.84
N ARG A 160 -23.59 7.95 -2.52
CA ARG A 160 -22.60 8.74 -1.77
C ARG A 160 -21.44 7.86 -1.34
N ALA A 161 -20.21 8.36 -1.47
CA ALA A 161 -19.03 7.71 -0.92
C ALA A 161 -19.23 7.42 0.58
N PHE A 162 -18.96 6.18 0.99
CA PHE A 162 -19.13 5.73 2.37
C PHE A 162 -17.96 4.85 2.80
N LEU A 163 -17.67 3.78 2.05
CA LEU A 163 -16.51 2.93 2.29
C LEU A 163 -15.30 3.49 1.54
N GLY A 164 -14.11 3.20 2.05
CA GLY A 164 -12.88 3.50 1.33
C GLY A 164 -12.65 2.60 0.13
N THR A 165 -11.52 2.78 -0.53
CA THR A 165 -10.97 1.84 -1.52
C THR A 165 -10.51 0.52 -0.89
N ASN A 166 -10.50 0.44 0.44
CA ASN A 166 -10.29 -0.72 1.31
C ASN A 166 -9.49 -1.84 0.63
N PRO A 167 -8.15 -1.69 0.55
CA PRO A 167 -7.32 -2.64 -0.15
C PRO A 167 -7.08 -3.93 0.65
N LEU A 168 -6.72 -4.96 -0.09
CA LEU A 168 -6.25 -6.25 0.41
C LEU A 168 -4.95 -6.61 -0.31
N ALA A 169 -3.98 -7.05 0.47
CA ALA A 169 -2.76 -7.64 -0.04
C ALA A 169 -2.54 -9.04 0.54
N PHE A 170 -2.07 -9.95 -0.31
CA PHE A 170 -1.69 -11.31 0.03
C PHE A 170 -0.33 -11.62 -0.58
N ALA A 171 0.52 -12.33 0.15
CA ALA A 171 1.77 -12.83 -0.38
C ALA A 171 2.02 -14.29 0.02
N ALA A 172 2.66 -15.01 -0.90
CA ALA A 172 3.09 -16.38 -0.71
C ALA A 172 4.55 -16.54 -1.17
N PRO A 173 5.41 -17.22 -0.39
CA PRO A 173 6.81 -17.48 -0.77
C PRO A 173 6.94 -18.08 -2.17
N GLY A 174 8.04 -17.74 -2.85
CA GLY A 174 8.31 -18.24 -4.20
C GLY A 174 8.43 -19.77 -4.27
N ALA A 175 8.29 -20.31 -5.48
CA ALA A 175 8.37 -21.75 -5.73
C ALA A 175 9.79 -22.33 -5.57
N GLY A 176 10.81 -21.50 -5.33
CA GLY A 176 12.18 -21.93 -5.13
C GLY A 176 13.11 -20.79 -4.73
N PRO A 177 14.39 -21.09 -4.43
CA PRO A 177 15.39 -20.07 -4.15
C PRO A 177 15.53 -19.10 -5.33
N GLY A 178 15.38 -17.81 -5.09
CA GLY A 178 15.48 -16.77 -6.14
C GLY A 178 14.23 -16.58 -7.00
N GLU A 179 13.22 -17.45 -6.87
CA GLU A 179 11.90 -17.22 -7.48
C GLU A 179 11.16 -16.13 -6.71
N PRO A 180 10.53 -15.15 -7.38
CA PRO A 180 9.79 -14.10 -6.70
C PRO A 180 8.54 -14.68 -6.00
N PRO A 181 8.11 -14.06 -4.89
CA PRO A 181 6.86 -14.44 -4.25
C PRO A 181 5.66 -14.12 -5.15
N VAL A 182 4.57 -14.88 -4.95
CA VAL A 182 3.27 -14.51 -5.51
C VAL A 182 2.70 -13.40 -4.65
N VAL A 183 2.41 -12.24 -5.24
CA VAL A 183 1.89 -11.07 -4.53
C VAL A 183 0.62 -10.55 -5.19
N VAL A 184 -0.47 -10.55 -4.43
CA VAL A 184 -1.72 -9.88 -4.76
C VAL A 184 -1.78 -8.61 -3.92
N ASP A 185 -2.03 -7.47 -4.54
CA ASP A 185 -2.21 -6.19 -3.84
C ASP A 185 -3.13 -5.31 -4.69
N MET A 186 -4.36 -5.13 -4.22
CA MET A 186 -5.44 -4.51 -4.96
C MET A 186 -6.38 -3.72 -4.06
N ALA A 187 -6.89 -2.60 -4.59
CA ALA A 187 -8.06 -1.93 -4.05
C ALA A 187 -9.33 -2.72 -4.36
N THR A 188 -10.39 -2.49 -3.59
CA THR A 188 -11.74 -3.04 -3.85
C THR A 188 -12.58 -2.17 -4.79
N THR A 189 -12.02 -1.07 -5.31
CA THR A 189 -12.60 -0.27 -6.39
C THR A 189 -12.21 -0.80 -7.76
N VAL A 190 -13.05 -0.54 -8.77
CA VAL A 190 -12.78 -0.90 -10.17
C VAL A 190 -11.52 -0.22 -10.72
N VAL A 191 -11.16 0.94 -10.16
CA VAL A 191 -9.97 1.69 -10.51
C VAL A 191 -9.42 2.42 -9.29
N ALA A 192 -8.12 2.72 -9.28
CA ALA A 192 -7.54 3.64 -8.31
C ALA A 192 -8.07 5.06 -8.52
N ARG A 193 -8.48 5.74 -7.44
CA ARG A 193 -8.93 7.14 -7.48
C ARG A 193 -7.89 8.10 -8.10
N GLY A 194 -6.59 7.76 -7.95
CA GLY A 194 -5.49 8.50 -8.59
C GLY A 194 -5.59 8.57 -10.12
N ASN A 195 -6.12 7.54 -10.78
CA ASN A 195 -6.30 7.55 -12.23
C ASN A 195 -7.38 8.54 -12.67
N ILE A 196 -8.44 8.70 -11.87
CA ILE A 196 -9.49 9.70 -12.11
C ILE A 196 -8.94 11.12 -11.88
N ILE A 197 -8.14 11.32 -10.81
CA ILE A 197 -7.45 12.59 -10.56
C ILE A 197 -6.55 12.96 -11.75
N MET A 198 -5.81 11.98 -12.30
CA MET A 198 -4.96 12.21 -13.45
C MET A 198 -5.76 12.60 -14.69
N ALA A 199 -6.80 11.82 -15.02
CA ALA A 199 -7.68 12.13 -16.14
C ALA A 199 -8.31 13.53 -16.02
N ALA A 200 -8.74 13.92 -14.81
CA ALA A 200 -9.29 15.23 -14.52
C ALA A 200 -8.27 16.37 -14.71
N ARG A 201 -7.01 16.16 -14.32
CA ARG A 201 -5.91 17.13 -14.54
C ARG A 201 -5.57 17.29 -16.02
N GLU A 202 -5.65 16.20 -16.78
CA GLU A 202 -5.35 16.17 -18.21
C GLU A 202 -6.56 16.56 -19.08
N GLY A 203 -7.73 16.83 -18.48
CA GLY A 203 -8.96 17.13 -19.20
C GLY A 203 -9.49 15.96 -20.04
N ARG A 204 -9.13 14.72 -19.69
CA ARG A 204 -9.55 13.49 -20.40
C ARG A 204 -10.77 12.86 -19.74
N ALA A 205 -11.60 12.22 -20.56
CA ALA A 205 -12.68 11.37 -20.08
C ALA A 205 -12.13 10.10 -19.39
N ILE A 206 -12.90 9.55 -18.45
CA ILE A 206 -12.66 8.23 -17.85
C ILE A 206 -13.52 7.17 -18.54
N PRO A 207 -13.08 5.89 -18.56
CA PRO A 207 -13.90 4.79 -19.06
C PRO A 207 -15.26 4.67 -18.35
N GLU A 208 -16.26 4.17 -19.07
CA GLU A 208 -17.56 3.84 -18.51
C GLU A 208 -17.45 2.82 -17.37
N GLY A 209 -18.32 2.94 -16.38
CA GLY A 209 -18.36 2.04 -15.22
C GLY A 209 -17.28 2.29 -14.17
N TRP A 210 -16.45 3.32 -14.31
CA TRP A 210 -15.46 3.69 -13.27
C TRP A 210 -16.06 4.42 -12.08
N ALA A 211 -17.02 5.32 -12.32
CA ALA A 211 -17.52 6.24 -11.31
C ALA A 211 -18.96 6.69 -11.57
N VAL A 212 -19.53 7.29 -10.53
CA VAL A 212 -20.79 8.03 -10.58
C VAL A 212 -20.56 9.49 -10.21
N ASP A 213 -21.43 10.39 -10.68
CA ASP A 213 -21.46 11.80 -10.29
C ASP A 213 -22.06 12.01 -8.89
N ALA A 214 -22.20 13.28 -8.47
CA ALA A 214 -22.76 13.65 -7.17
C ALA A 214 -24.22 13.21 -6.99
N GLU A 215 -24.97 13.04 -8.07
CA GLU A 215 -26.36 12.57 -8.06
C GLU A 215 -26.45 11.03 -8.06
N GLY A 216 -25.35 10.33 -8.34
CA GLY A 216 -25.28 8.87 -8.43
C GLY A 216 -25.46 8.32 -9.84
N ARG A 217 -25.41 9.17 -10.87
CA ARG A 217 -25.52 8.75 -12.27
C ARG A 217 -24.16 8.31 -12.80
N PRO A 218 -24.07 7.23 -13.59
CA PRO A 218 -22.82 6.85 -14.26
C PRO A 218 -22.24 8.03 -15.05
N THR A 219 -20.93 8.23 -14.96
CA THR A 219 -20.26 9.35 -15.65
C THR A 219 -18.92 8.93 -16.23
N THR A 220 -18.57 9.52 -17.37
CA THR A 220 -17.24 9.48 -18.00
C THR A 220 -16.51 10.82 -17.84
N ASP A 221 -17.14 11.83 -17.23
CA ASP A 221 -16.50 13.10 -16.90
C ASP A 221 -15.68 12.94 -15.61
N ALA A 222 -14.38 13.17 -15.72
CA ALA A 222 -13.45 12.97 -14.61
C ALA A 222 -13.68 13.98 -13.45
N GLN A 223 -14.12 15.21 -13.73
CA GLN A 223 -14.40 16.20 -12.70
C GLN A 223 -15.69 15.86 -11.95
N ALA A 224 -16.73 15.46 -12.67
CA ALA A 224 -17.98 14.97 -12.09
C ALA A 224 -17.72 13.71 -11.23
N ALA A 225 -16.86 12.80 -11.70
CA ALA A 225 -16.45 11.62 -10.94
C ALA A 225 -15.70 11.96 -9.63
N LEU A 226 -14.87 13.00 -9.62
CA LEU A 226 -14.18 13.45 -8.41
C LEU A 226 -15.12 14.05 -7.36
N ALA A 227 -16.23 14.66 -7.81
CA ALA A 227 -17.30 15.17 -6.96
C ALA A 227 -18.27 14.08 -6.49
N GLY A 228 -18.35 12.96 -7.22
CA GLY A 228 -19.13 11.79 -6.88
C GLY A 228 -18.31 10.69 -6.19
N ALA A 229 -18.39 9.47 -6.71
CA ALA A 229 -17.75 8.31 -6.10
C ALA A 229 -17.24 7.28 -7.11
N VAL A 230 -16.17 6.58 -6.74
CA VAL A 230 -15.59 5.47 -7.54
C VAL A 230 -16.39 4.20 -7.29
N LEU A 231 -16.65 3.41 -8.33
CA LEU A 231 -17.45 2.20 -8.19
C LEU A 231 -16.62 1.01 -7.64
N PRO A 232 -17.26 0.10 -6.88
CA PRO A 232 -16.62 -1.14 -6.44
C PRO A 232 -16.28 -2.04 -7.63
N MET A 233 -15.19 -2.80 -7.53
CA MET A 233 -14.85 -3.80 -8.54
C MET A 233 -15.91 -4.91 -8.56
N ALA A 234 -16.22 -5.48 -9.74
CA ALA A 234 -17.22 -6.55 -9.86
C ALA A 234 -18.58 -6.25 -9.17
N GLY A 235 -18.95 -4.97 -9.10
CA GLY A 235 -20.22 -4.49 -8.54
C GLY A 235 -20.47 -4.94 -7.09
N PRO A 236 -21.57 -5.65 -6.78
CA PRO A 236 -21.90 -6.06 -5.41
C PRO A 236 -20.79 -6.88 -4.73
N LYS A 237 -19.97 -7.61 -5.49
CA LYS A 237 -18.90 -8.46 -4.95
C LYS A 237 -17.74 -7.63 -4.38
N GLY A 238 -17.29 -6.59 -5.08
CA GLY A 238 -16.27 -5.68 -4.55
C GLY A 238 -16.78 -4.87 -3.37
N TYR A 239 -18.07 -4.48 -3.39
CA TYR A 239 -18.71 -3.87 -2.22
C TYR A 239 -18.68 -4.79 -1.00
N ALA A 240 -19.08 -6.07 -1.16
CA ALA A 240 -19.04 -7.04 -0.08
C ALA A 240 -17.62 -7.24 0.47
N LEU A 241 -16.61 -7.28 -0.41
CA LEU A 241 -15.21 -7.38 0.00
C LEU A 241 -14.74 -6.12 0.75
N ALA A 242 -15.10 -4.93 0.27
CA ALA A 242 -14.78 -3.66 0.94
C ALA A 242 -15.38 -3.60 2.35
N LEU A 243 -16.62 -4.08 2.52
CA LEU A 243 -17.29 -4.14 3.82
C LEU A 243 -16.61 -5.14 4.77
N MET A 244 -16.21 -6.32 4.28
CA MET A 244 -15.44 -7.28 5.06
C MET A 244 -14.13 -6.65 5.56
N ILE A 245 -13.42 -5.94 4.69
CA ILE A 245 -12.17 -5.25 5.04
C ILE A 245 -12.43 -4.15 6.07
N GLU A 246 -13.50 -3.35 5.93
CA GLU A 246 -13.87 -2.32 6.92
C GLU A 246 -14.11 -2.95 8.30
N ILE A 247 -14.80 -4.09 8.36
CA ILE A 247 -15.04 -4.81 9.62
C ILE A 247 -13.73 -5.26 10.25
N LEU A 248 -12.85 -5.91 9.49
CA LEU A 248 -11.57 -6.43 9.99
C LEU A 248 -10.62 -5.32 10.42
N SER A 249 -10.50 -4.28 9.61
CA SER A 249 -9.51 -3.22 9.83
C SER A 249 -9.99 -2.14 10.78
N ALA A 250 -11.28 -1.78 10.79
CA ALA A 250 -11.80 -0.68 11.60
C ALA A 250 -12.61 -1.16 12.81
N ILE A 251 -13.61 -2.02 12.60
CA ILE A 251 -14.51 -2.44 13.67
C ILE A 251 -13.78 -3.34 14.68
N VAL A 252 -13.04 -4.34 14.20
CA VAL A 252 -12.29 -5.27 15.06
C VAL A 252 -11.12 -4.58 15.76
N SER A 253 -10.44 -3.63 15.10
CA SER A 253 -9.35 -2.88 15.74
C SER A 253 -9.83 -1.83 16.73
N GLY A 254 -11.05 -1.29 16.54
CA GLY A 254 -11.56 -0.15 17.31
C GLY A 254 -11.24 1.22 16.68
N SER A 255 -10.76 1.26 15.43
CA SER A 255 -10.49 2.50 14.70
C SER A 255 -11.75 3.14 14.09
N SER A 256 -11.62 4.36 13.61
CA SER A 256 -12.68 5.03 12.84
C SER A 256 -12.99 4.29 11.54
N TRP A 257 -14.25 4.39 11.11
CA TRP A 257 -14.76 3.71 9.92
C TRP A 257 -15.56 4.64 9.01
N GLY A 258 -15.63 4.26 7.73
CA GLY A 258 -16.41 4.93 6.70
C GLY A 258 -16.33 6.47 6.79
N PRO A 259 -17.47 7.20 6.87
CA PRO A 259 -17.46 8.66 6.94
C PRO A 259 -16.76 9.29 8.16
N ARG A 260 -16.45 8.50 9.20
CA ARG A 260 -15.72 8.98 10.38
C ARG A 260 -14.20 8.93 10.19
N LEU A 261 -13.72 8.16 9.22
CA LEU A 261 -12.30 8.10 8.91
C LEU A 261 -11.87 9.39 8.18
N ARG A 262 -10.95 10.13 8.78
CA ARG A 262 -10.51 11.43 8.23
C ARG A 262 -9.56 11.24 7.06
N SER A 263 -9.77 12.01 6.01
CA SER A 263 -8.86 12.02 4.86
C SER A 263 -7.53 12.68 5.24
N PRO A 264 -6.37 11.98 5.17
CA PRO A 264 -5.08 12.59 5.45
C PRO A 264 -4.73 13.69 4.43
N TYR A 265 -5.41 13.72 3.28
CA TYR A 265 -5.17 14.67 2.19
C TYR A 265 -5.97 15.97 2.35
N GLN A 266 -7.16 15.90 2.95
CA GLN A 266 -8.14 17.00 2.95
C GLN A 266 -8.49 17.49 4.35
N ASP A 267 -8.38 16.65 5.37
CA ASP A 267 -8.77 16.97 6.74
C ASP A 267 -7.53 17.10 7.64
N TRP A 268 -7.24 18.33 8.03
CA TRP A 268 -6.12 18.72 8.89
C TRP A 268 -6.54 19.03 10.33
N THR A 269 -7.77 18.66 10.72
CA THR A 269 -8.32 18.95 12.06
C THR A 269 -8.00 17.90 13.10
N GLY A 270 -7.51 16.73 12.69
CA GLY A 270 -7.21 15.63 13.61
C GLY A 270 -6.49 14.43 12.98
N PRO A 271 -6.23 13.39 13.78
CA PRO A 271 -5.64 12.14 13.31
C PRO A 271 -6.56 11.45 12.30
N THR A 272 -5.95 10.70 11.37
CA THR A 272 -6.67 9.90 10.38
C THR A 272 -7.50 8.82 11.05
N ASP A 273 -6.92 8.17 12.06
CA ASP A 273 -7.54 7.09 12.84
C ASP A 273 -7.93 5.88 11.98
N ALA A 274 -7.01 5.46 11.10
CA ALA A 274 -7.16 4.27 10.28
C ALA A 274 -6.79 3.03 11.08
N GLY A 275 -7.30 1.88 10.63
CA GLY A 275 -6.93 0.59 11.18
C GLY A 275 -6.35 -0.36 10.14
N LEU A 276 -5.59 -1.34 10.63
CA LEU A 276 -5.04 -2.44 9.84
C LEU A 276 -5.48 -3.76 10.46
N TRP A 277 -5.46 -4.80 9.65
CA TRP A 277 -5.56 -6.17 10.13
C TRP A 277 -4.64 -7.04 9.30
N CYS A 278 -3.85 -7.90 9.94
CA CYS A 278 -3.01 -8.86 9.24
C CYS A 278 -3.04 -10.26 9.86
N LEU A 279 -2.71 -11.23 9.01
CA LEU A 279 -2.61 -12.64 9.32
C LEU A 279 -1.34 -13.18 8.67
N ALA A 280 -0.58 -13.97 9.42
CA ALA A 280 0.52 -14.77 8.92
C ALA A 280 0.26 -16.26 9.20
N LEU A 281 0.62 -17.12 8.26
CA LEU A 281 0.56 -18.59 8.40
C LEU A 281 1.96 -19.15 8.15
N SER A 282 2.50 -19.89 9.11
CA SER A 282 3.80 -20.53 9.01
C SER A 282 3.72 -21.70 8.04
N LEU A 283 4.40 -21.62 6.89
CA LEU A 283 4.42 -22.74 5.94
C LEU A 283 4.99 -24.02 6.56
N PRO A 284 6.10 -23.99 7.34
CA PRO A 284 6.62 -25.18 8.01
C PRO A 284 5.61 -25.87 8.95
N ALA A 285 4.64 -25.12 9.48
CA ALA A 285 3.57 -25.69 10.31
C ALA A 285 2.47 -26.39 9.49
N LEU A 286 2.36 -26.09 8.19
CA LEU A 286 1.36 -26.65 7.28
C LEU A 286 1.91 -27.82 6.47
N MET A 287 3.15 -27.73 5.98
CA MET A 287 3.82 -28.78 5.20
C MET A 287 5.33 -28.55 5.09
N PRO A 288 6.12 -29.60 4.71
CA PRO A 288 7.51 -29.39 4.36
C PRO A 288 7.68 -28.37 3.23
N LEU A 289 8.62 -27.45 3.36
CA LEU A 289 8.84 -26.36 2.40
C LEU A 289 9.11 -26.87 0.98
N GLU A 290 9.79 -28.00 0.83
CA GLU A 290 10.05 -28.60 -0.48
C GLU A 290 8.76 -29.05 -1.17
N VAL A 291 7.81 -29.62 -0.41
CA VAL A 291 6.50 -30.04 -0.94
C VAL A 291 5.69 -28.81 -1.36
N TYR A 292 5.72 -27.74 -0.56
CA TYR A 292 5.08 -26.48 -0.91
C TYR A 292 5.64 -25.93 -2.23
N ARG A 293 6.97 -25.82 -2.34
CA ARG A 293 7.70 -25.31 -3.50
C ARG A 293 7.36 -26.09 -4.77
N GLN A 294 7.40 -27.42 -4.69
CA GLN A 294 7.05 -28.30 -5.81
C GLN A 294 5.60 -28.07 -6.26
N ARG A 295 4.65 -28.00 -5.32
CA ARG A 295 3.22 -27.84 -5.63
C ARG A 295 2.91 -26.45 -6.20
N LEU A 296 3.49 -25.40 -5.63
CA LEU A 296 3.34 -24.04 -6.15
C LEU A 296 3.98 -23.93 -7.53
N GLY A 297 5.19 -24.46 -7.71
CA GLY A 297 5.88 -24.47 -9.00
C GLY A 297 5.03 -25.13 -10.09
N ALA A 298 4.46 -26.30 -9.80
CA ALA A 298 3.56 -26.99 -10.73
C ALA A 298 2.30 -26.18 -11.07
N LEU A 299 1.69 -25.51 -10.09
CA LEU A 299 0.54 -24.62 -10.33
C LEU A 299 0.92 -23.43 -11.21
N LEU A 300 2.01 -22.74 -10.88
CA LEU A 300 2.45 -21.55 -11.61
C LEU A 300 2.85 -21.90 -13.04
N GLU A 301 3.50 -23.03 -13.25
CA GLU A 301 3.85 -23.52 -14.59
C GLU A 301 2.61 -23.87 -15.41
N ALA A 302 1.65 -24.60 -14.82
CA ALA A 302 0.39 -24.92 -15.49
C ALA A 302 -0.35 -23.64 -15.92
N LEU A 303 -0.43 -22.62 -15.05
CA LEU A 303 -1.05 -21.33 -15.38
C LEU A 303 -0.35 -20.61 -16.55
N ARG A 304 0.98 -20.68 -16.63
CA ARG A 304 1.75 -20.05 -17.73
C ARG A 304 1.58 -20.79 -19.06
N GLN A 305 1.27 -22.08 -19.02
CA GLN A 305 1.08 -22.91 -20.20
C GLN A 305 -0.33 -22.83 -20.80
N GLU A 306 -1.30 -22.28 -20.07
CA GLU A 306 -2.64 -22.03 -20.62
C GLU A 306 -2.56 -21.06 -21.81
N PRO A 307 -3.38 -21.27 -22.86
CA PRO A 307 -3.39 -20.38 -24.01
C PRO A 307 -3.96 -19.02 -23.62
N ALA A 308 -3.17 -17.96 -23.84
CA ALA A 308 -3.66 -16.60 -23.66
C ALA A 308 -4.71 -16.24 -24.73
N ALA A 309 -5.64 -15.36 -24.37
CA ALA A 309 -6.57 -14.79 -25.35
C ALA A 309 -5.80 -13.94 -26.41
N PRO A 310 -6.37 -13.73 -27.60
CA PRO A 310 -5.70 -12.96 -28.65
C PRO A 310 -5.26 -11.57 -28.17
N GLY A 311 -3.95 -11.28 -28.27
CA GLY A 311 -3.36 -10.01 -27.84
C GLY A 311 -3.10 -9.87 -26.34
N GLU A 312 -3.42 -10.90 -25.55
CA GLU A 312 -3.23 -10.92 -24.11
C GLU A 312 -2.01 -11.76 -23.69
N GLU A 313 -1.58 -11.57 -22.46
CA GLU A 313 -0.51 -12.35 -21.81
C GLU A 313 -0.99 -12.77 -20.42
N ILE A 314 -0.85 -14.07 -20.09
CA ILE A 314 -1.13 -14.54 -18.73
C ILE A 314 0.01 -14.11 -17.82
N ARG A 315 -0.31 -13.35 -16.77
CA ARG A 315 0.66 -12.87 -15.79
C ARG A 315 0.32 -13.36 -14.39
N ILE A 316 1.30 -13.94 -13.72
CA ILE A 316 1.18 -14.31 -12.31
C ILE A 316 1.19 -13.02 -11.46
N PRO A 317 0.27 -12.85 -10.50
CA PRO A 317 0.30 -11.74 -9.56
C PRO A 317 1.66 -11.61 -8.86
N GLY A 318 2.25 -10.41 -8.93
CA GLY A 318 3.58 -10.12 -8.40
C GLY A 318 4.69 -10.11 -9.48
N ALA A 319 4.54 -10.83 -10.60
CA ALA A 319 5.59 -10.93 -11.62
C ALA A 319 6.03 -9.57 -12.19
N ARG A 320 5.06 -8.70 -12.51
CA ARG A 320 5.35 -7.32 -12.96
C ARG A 320 6.13 -6.50 -11.93
N ARG A 321 5.79 -6.68 -10.64
CA ARG A 321 6.42 -5.95 -9.52
C ARG A 321 7.86 -6.40 -9.31
N ALA A 322 8.09 -7.71 -9.34
CA ALA A 322 9.44 -8.29 -9.26
C ALA A 322 10.34 -7.83 -10.42
N ALA A 323 9.82 -7.86 -11.65
CA ALA A 323 10.55 -7.36 -12.82
C ALA A 323 10.86 -5.86 -12.70
N MET A 324 9.89 -5.05 -12.24
CA MET A 324 10.10 -3.62 -12.01
C MET A 324 11.13 -3.36 -10.91
N ARG A 325 11.10 -4.12 -9.81
CA ARG A 325 12.05 -4.01 -8.70
C ARG A 325 13.46 -4.31 -9.19
N ALA A 326 13.66 -5.43 -9.88
CA ALA A 326 14.96 -5.80 -10.44
C ALA A 326 15.51 -4.71 -11.37
N ARG A 327 14.66 -4.17 -12.24
CA ARG A 327 15.01 -3.08 -13.14
C ARG A 327 15.36 -1.78 -12.41
N ARG A 328 14.53 -1.33 -11.47
CA ARG A 328 14.74 -0.06 -10.74
C ARG A 328 15.90 -0.14 -9.75
N LEU A 329 16.26 -1.34 -9.28
CA LEU A 329 17.47 -1.56 -8.49
C LEU A 329 18.75 -1.39 -9.33
N SER A 330 18.75 -1.79 -10.60
CA SER A 330 19.93 -1.66 -11.47
C SER A 330 20.00 -0.30 -12.19
N GLU A 331 18.87 0.17 -12.72
CA GLU A 331 18.80 1.39 -13.53
C GLU A 331 18.59 2.65 -12.67
N GLY A 332 18.02 2.51 -11.47
CA GLY A 332 17.55 3.60 -10.64
C GLY A 332 16.03 3.80 -10.73
N ILE A 333 15.48 4.51 -9.74
CA ILE A 333 14.07 4.83 -9.64
C ILE A 333 13.78 6.10 -10.45
N PRO A 334 12.87 6.07 -11.44
CA PRO A 334 12.46 7.27 -12.15
C PRO A 334 11.48 8.09 -11.30
N LEU A 335 11.77 9.39 -11.18
CA LEU A 335 10.88 10.38 -10.57
C LEU A 335 10.51 11.44 -11.60
N ASP A 336 9.22 11.80 -11.64
CA ASP A 336 8.72 12.87 -12.50
C ASP A 336 9.20 14.25 -11.99
N PRO A 337 9.23 15.28 -12.85
CA PRO A 337 9.70 16.62 -12.49
C PRO A 337 8.98 17.23 -11.27
N ALA A 338 7.68 16.97 -11.09
CA ALA A 338 6.92 17.54 -9.99
C ALA A 338 7.29 16.88 -8.67
N THR A 339 7.39 15.55 -8.64
CA THR A 339 7.89 14.80 -7.47
C THR A 339 9.32 15.22 -7.12
N ARG A 340 10.20 15.34 -8.12
CA ARG A 340 11.57 15.83 -7.91
C ARG A 340 11.61 17.21 -7.25
N ALA A 341 10.89 18.17 -7.81
CA ALA A 341 10.87 19.54 -7.29
C ALA A 341 10.31 19.60 -5.86
N GLU A 342 9.26 18.82 -5.55
CA GLU A 342 8.71 18.74 -4.20
C GLU A 342 9.72 18.16 -3.19
N LEU A 343 10.45 17.11 -3.57
CA LEU A 343 11.48 16.51 -2.70
C LEU A 343 12.66 17.46 -2.48
N GLU A 344 13.16 18.11 -3.53
CA GLU A 344 14.25 19.09 -3.41
C GLU A 344 13.85 20.28 -2.52
N ALA A 345 12.65 20.81 -2.71
CA ALA A 345 12.11 21.89 -1.88
C ALA A 345 11.96 21.48 -0.40
N LEU A 346 11.41 20.28 -0.15
CA LEU A 346 11.26 19.74 1.20
C LEU A 346 12.61 19.51 1.88
N GLY A 347 13.60 18.99 1.14
CA GLY A 347 14.96 18.79 1.63
C GLY A 347 15.62 20.10 2.03
N ALA A 348 15.50 21.14 1.17
CA ALA A 348 16.02 22.47 1.45
C ALA A 348 15.33 23.12 2.67
N GLU A 349 14.00 23.01 2.77
CA GLU A 349 13.23 23.52 3.90
C GLU A 349 13.68 22.92 5.24
N LEU A 350 13.99 21.61 5.24
CA LEU A 350 14.35 20.87 6.45
C LEU A 350 15.87 20.79 6.70
N GLY A 351 16.70 21.40 5.85
CA GLY A 351 18.16 21.35 5.96
C GLY A 351 18.76 19.94 5.73
N VAL A 352 18.07 19.09 4.97
CA VAL A 352 18.51 17.72 4.66
C VAL A 352 19.48 17.75 3.47
N ARG A 353 20.53 16.92 3.53
CA ARG A 353 21.49 16.75 2.43
C ARG A 353 20.74 16.43 1.12
N PRO A 354 20.91 17.23 0.05
CA PRO A 354 20.22 17.05 -1.22
C PRO A 354 20.34 15.65 -1.80
N LEU A 355 19.37 15.25 -2.61
CA LEU A 355 19.40 14.02 -3.40
C LEU A 355 20.55 14.05 -4.42
N VAL A 356 21.29 12.96 -4.51
CA VAL A 356 22.22 12.73 -5.61
C VAL A 356 21.50 12.00 -6.73
N TRP A 357 21.30 12.71 -7.84
CA TRP A 357 20.70 12.16 -9.06
C TRP A 357 21.74 11.39 -9.88
N LYS A 358 21.32 10.33 -10.57
CA LYS A 358 22.18 9.66 -11.56
C LYS A 358 22.44 10.63 -12.72
N ALA A 359 23.66 10.56 -13.26
CA ALA A 359 23.99 11.28 -14.48
C ALA A 359 23.07 10.79 -15.63
N PRO A 360 22.68 11.68 -16.55
CA PRO A 360 21.82 11.34 -17.68
C PRO A 360 22.44 10.31 -18.62
#